data_AF-A0AAV8WQS0-F1
#
_entry.id   AF-A0AAV8WQS0-F1
#
_cell.length_a   1.000
_cell.length_b   1.000
_cell.length_c   1.000
_cell.angle_alpha   90.00
_cell.angle_beta   90.00
_cell.angle_gamma   90.00
#
_symmetry.space_group_name_H-M   'P 1'
#
loop_
_entity.id
_entity.type
_entity.pdbx_description
1 polymer ?
#
loop_
_entity_poly.entity_id
_entity_poly.type
_entity_poly.pdbx_seq_one_letter_code
_entity_poly.pdbx_strand_id
1 'polypeptide(L)'
;MEIPAVSQTMTCNRFEEIRRFLHFSNNNEQVPFGQDGHDKLFKIRPFLDKVRERLLRIPKEEHLTIDDQIVPTKTRSSMKQYNPKKPHKWGFKVFVLSGVFRI
;
A
#
# COMPACT_ATOMS: atom_id res chain seq x y z
N MET A 1 -28.64 -7.65 -6.96
CA MET A 1 -28.14 -6.91 -8.13
C MET A 1 -26.86 -7.60 -8.57
N GLU A 2 -26.87 -8.23 -9.74
CA GLU A 2 -25.67 -8.86 -10.30
C GLU A 2 -24.86 -7.79 -11.05
N ILE A 3 -23.53 -7.78 -10.86
CA ILE A 3 -22.62 -6.92 -11.61
C ILE A 3 -21.84 -7.84 -12.56
N PRO A 4 -22.20 -7.92 -13.85
CA PRO A 4 -21.62 -8.90 -14.78
C PRO A 4 -20.09 -8.86 -14.84
N ALA A 5 -19.50 -7.67 -14.77
CA ALA A 5 -18.05 -7.49 -14.74
C ALA A 5 -17.36 -8.20 -13.55
N VAL A 6 -18.08 -8.41 -12.44
CA VAL A 6 -17.58 -9.13 -11.27
C VAL A 6 -17.98 -10.60 -11.35
N SER A 7 -19.27 -10.90 -11.56
CA SER A 7 -19.79 -12.27 -11.52
C SER A 7 -19.27 -13.17 -12.62
N GLN A 8 -18.97 -12.62 -13.80
CA GLN A 8 -18.43 -13.37 -14.94
C GLN A 8 -16.90 -13.51 -14.92
N THR A 9 -16.21 -12.80 -14.03
CA THR A 9 -14.74 -12.84 -13.95
C THR A 9 -14.25 -14.06 -13.17
N MET A 10 -14.75 -14.27 -11.96
CA MET A 10 -14.46 -15.44 -11.14
C MET A 10 -15.50 -15.63 -10.04
N THR A 11 -15.60 -16.83 -9.50
CA THR A 11 -16.46 -17.10 -8.35
C THR A 11 -15.93 -16.39 -7.09
N CYS A 12 -16.83 -16.08 -6.16
CA CYS A 12 -16.47 -15.48 -4.86
C CYS A 12 -15.43 -16.35 -4.10
N ASN A 13 -15.64 -17.67 -4.09
CA ASN A 13 -14.73 -18.61 -3.44
C ASN A 13 -13.32 -18.56 -4.05
N ARG A 14 -13.23 -18.46 -5.39
CA ARG A 14 -11.93 -18.36 -6.06
C ARG A 14 -11.23 -17.05 -5.73
N PHE A 15 -11.97 -15.94 -5.69
CA PHE A 15 -11.42 -14.64 -5.29
C PHE A 15 -10.86 -14.67 -3.86
N GLU A 16 -11.62 -15.19 -2.90
CA GLU A 16 -11.17 -15.27 -1.50
C GLU A 16 -9.97 -16.20 -1.32
N GLU A 17 -9.89 -17.29 -2.10
CA GLU A 17 -8.72 -18.17 -2.11
C GLU A 17 -7.46 -17.43 -2.60
N ILE A 18 -7.54 -16.77 -3.75
CA ILE A 18 -6.41 -15.97 -4.30
C ILE A 18 -6.00 -14.90 -3.28
N ARG A 19 -6.96 -14.17 -2.74
CA ARG A 19 -6.73 -13.11 -1.75
C ARG A 19 -6.03 -13.64 -0.50
N ARG A 20 -6.37 -14.84 -0.03
CA ARG A 20 -5.79 -15.46 1.16
C ARG A 20 -4.31 -15.81 0.98
N PHE A 21 -3.91 -16.22 -0.22
CA PHE A 21 -2.56 -16.69 -0.52
C PHE A 21 -1.70 -15.67 -1.31
N LEU A 22 -2.21 -14.46 -1.52
CA LEU A 22 -1.48 -13.40 -2.21
C LEU A 22 -0.21 -13.01 -1.44
N HIS A 23 0.95 -13.22 -2.07
CA HIS A 23 2.26 -12.98 -1.46
C HIS A 23 3.26 -12.46 -2.50
N PHE A 24 4.16 -11.57 -2.10
CA PHE A 24 5.06 -10.85 -3.01
C PHE A 24 6.55 -11.03 -2.70
N SER A 25 6.91 -11.87 -1.72
CA SER A 25 8.31 -12.00 -1.26
C SER A 25 8.62 -13.45 -0.90
N ASN A 26 9.89 -13.79 -0.73
CA ASN A 26 10.30 -15.08 -0.19
C ASN A 26 10.56 -14.93 1.31
N ASN A 27 9.76 -15.56 2.17
CA ASN A 27 9.91 -15.41 3.63
C ASN A 27 11.28 -15.90 4.15
N ASN A 28 11.97 -16.77 3.41
CA ASN A 28 13.30 -17.26 3.80
C ASN A 28 14.40 -16.19 3.67
N GLU A 29 14.13 -15.12 2.94
CA GLU A 29 15.05 -13.98 2.75
C GLU A 29 14.79 -12.86 3.77
N GLN A 30 13.78 -13.00 4.63
CA GLN A 30 13.47 -11.98 5.62
C GLN A 30 14.50 -11.96 6.74
N VAL A 31 15.25 -10.86 6.85
CA VAL A 31 16.14 -10.62 7.99
C VAL A 31 15.33 -10.64 9.30
N PRO A 32 15.78 -11.38 10.34
CA PRO A 32 15.08 -11.43 11.63
C PRO A 32 14.93 -10.08 12.32
N PHE A 33 13.90 -9.94 13.15
CA PHE A 33 13.66 -8.73 13.92
C PHE A 33 14.84 -8.43 14.86
N GLY A 34 15.28 -7.17 14.89
CA GLY A 34 16.37 -6.70 15.74
C GLY A 34 17.77 -6.87 15.13
N GLN A 35 17.89 -7.47 13.95
CA GLN A 35 19.14 -7.51 13.20
C GLN A 35 19.24 -6.34 12.22
N ASP A 36 20.46 -5.98 11.88
CA ASP A 36 20.72 -4.94 10.87
C ASP A 36 20.13 -5.33 9.53
N GLY A 37 19.50 -4.37 8.84
CA GLY A 37 18.77 -4.62 7.59
C GLY A 37 17.36 -5.18 7.73
N HIS A 38 16.81 -5.34 8.95
CA HIS A 38 15.41 -5.75 9.11
C HIS A 38 14.41 -4.73 8.54
N ASP A 39 13.74 -5.11 7.45
CA ASP A 39 12.67 -4.31 6.85
C ASP A 39 11.27 -4.75 7.32
N LYS A 40 10.56 -3.87 8.05
CA LYS A 40 9.18 -4.13 8.50
C LYS A 40 8.18 -4.25 7.35
N LEU A 41 8.52 -3.74 6.17
CA LEU A 41 7.71 -3.81 4.96
C LEU A 41 8.17 -4.92 3.99
N PHE A 42 9.14 -5.76 4.38
CA PHE A 42 9.76 -6.78 3.54
C PHE A 42 8.76 -7.54 2.65
N LYS A 43 7.66 -8.03 3.24
CA LYS A 43 6.63 -8.84 2.57
C LYS A 43 5.90 -8.16 1.41
N ILE A 44 5.94 -6.83 1.33
CA ILE A 44 5.34 -6.03 0.25
C ILE A 44 6.39 -5.18 -0.48
N ARG A 45 7.66 -5.25 -0.06
CA ARG A 45 8.74 -4.42 -0.61
C ARG A 45 8.86 -4.55 -2.13
N PRO A 46 8.85 -5.77 -2.73
CA PRO A 46 8.96 -5.91 -4.19
C PRO A 46 7.82 -5.22 -4.93
N PHE A 47 6.60 -5.25 -4.37
CA PHE A 47 5.45 -4.54 -4.94
C PHE A 47 5.63 -3.02 -4.84
N LEU A 48 6.01 -2.50 -3.67
CA LEU A 48 6.23 -1.07 -3.46
C LEU A 48 7.33 -0.52 -4.36
N ASP A 49 8.42 -1.27 -4.55
CA ASP A 49 9.52 -0.88 -5.42
C ASP A 49 9.08 -0.83 -6.87
N LYS A 50 8.26 -1.78 -7.34
CA LYS A 50 7.69 -1.75 -8.69
C LYS A 50 6.74 -0.58 -8.90
N VAL A 51 5.88 -0.28 -7.92
CA VAL A 51 5.01 0.91 -7.98
C VAL A 51 5.87 2.17 -8.05
N ARG A 52 6.87 2.30 -7.19
CA ARG A 52 7.79 3.44 -7.17
C ARG A 52 8.53 3.60 -8.50
N GLU A 53 9.08 2.52 -9.04
CA GLU A 53 9.78 2.50 -10.34
C GLU A 53 8.88 3.07 -11.45
N ARG A 54 7.60 2.67 -11.48
CA ARG A 54 6.63 3.17 -12.46
C ARG A 54 6.26 4.62 -12.22
N LEU A 55 6.02 5.03 -10.98
CA LEU A 55 5.67 6.41 -10.64
C LEU A 55 6.80 7.39 -10.95
N LEU A 56 8.06 6.98 -10.77
CA LEU A 56 9.22 7.82 -11.07
C LEU A 56 9.38 8.14 -12.57
N ARG A 57 8.82 7.30 -13.46
CA ARG A 57 8.81 7.52 -14.91
C ARG A 57 7.78 8.54 -15.37
N ILE A 58 6.84 8.92 -14.51
CA ILE A 58 5.82 9.92 -14.82
C ILE A 58 6.51 11.30 -14.81
N PRO A 59 6.46 12.07 -15.91
CA PRO A 59 6.93 13.45 -15.93
C PRO A 59 6.26 14.26 -14.83
N LYS A 60 7.04 15.09 -14.15
CA LYS A 60 6.54 15.91 -13.04
C LYS A 60 6.05 17.24 -13.58
N GLU A 61 4.95 17.71 -13.02
CA GLU A 61 4.48 19.07 -13.22
C GLU A 61 5.47 20.07 -12.62
N GLU A 62 5.41 21.32 -13.09
CA GLU A 62 6.23 22.42 -12.55
C GLU A 62 5.95 22.67 -11.07
N HIS A 63 4.68 22.54 -10.67
CA HIS A 63 4.22 22.80 -9.31
C HIS A 63 3.85 21.49 -8.63
N LEU A 64 4.53 21.19 -7.51
CA LEU A 64 4.32 19.97 -6.74
C LEU A 64 4.17 20.31 -5.26
N THR A 65 3.37 19.50 -4.56
CA THR A 65 3.17 19.60 -3.11
C THR A 65 3.47 18.26 -2.46
N ILE A 66 4.08 18.31 -1.27
CA ILE A 66 4.27 17.15 -0.40
C ILE A 66 3.26 17.24 0.74
N ASP A 67 2.51 16.16 0.99
CA ASP A 67 1.60 16.07 2.12
C ASP A 67 1.60 14.66 2.74
N ASP A 68 1.04 14.57 3.93
CA ASP A 68 0.82 13.36 4.70
C ASP A 68 -0.57 12.79 4.43
N GLN A 69 -0.63 11.53 4.01
CA GLN A 69 -1.86 10.76 3.92
C GLN A 69 -1.88 9.63 4.97
N ILE A 70 -3.06 9.36 5.53
CA ILE A 70 -3.29 8.20 6.39
C ILE A 70 -4.06 7.16 5.59
N VAL A 71 -3.49 5.97 5.42
CA VAL A 71 -4.17 4.79 4.88
C VAL A 71 -4.84 4.05 6.05
N PRO A 72 -6.17 4.11 6.19
CA PRO A 72 -6.87 3.53 7.33
C PRO A 72 -6.71 2.02 7.35
N THR A 73 -6.48 1.45 8.53
CA THR A 73 -6.41 -0.01 8.68
C THR A 73 -6.88 -0.47 10.04
N LYS A 74 -7.51 -1.65 10.07
CA LYS A 74 -7.82 -2.38 11.31
C LYS A 74 -6.69 -3.34 11.71
N THR A 75 -5.69 -3.53 10.86
CA THR A 75 -4.59 -4.46 11.12
C THR A 75 -3.79 -4.06 12.35
N ARG A 76 -3.36 -5.05 13.13
CA ARG A 76 -2.42 -4.88 14.24
C ARG A 76 -1.01 -4.77 13.66
N SER A 77 -0.44 -3.57 13.69
CA SER A 77 0.94 -3.31 13.24
C SER A 77 1.56 -2.20 14.08
N SER A 78 2.84 -2.34 14.41
CA SER A 78 3.62 -1.31 15.12
C SER A 78 3.89 -0.07 14.26
N MET A 79 3.70 -0.16 12.94
CA MET A 79 3.87 0.98 12.02
C MET A 79 2.62 1.87 11.93
N LYS A 80 1.53 1.46 12.57
CA LYS A 80 0.29 2.24 12.61
C LYS A 80 0.50 3.49 13.46
N GLN A 81 0.12 4.64 12.92
CA GLN A 81 0.21 5.92 13.60
C GLN A 81 -1.18 6.47 13.90
N TYR A 82 -1.27 7.24 14.98
CA TYR A 82 -2.45 8.03 15.31
C TYR A 82 -2.26 9.48 14.87
N ASN A 83 -3.20 10.01 14.10
CA ASN A 83 -3.26 11.41 13.74
C ASN A 83 -4.66 11.97 14.06
N PRO A 84 -4.81 12.78 15.13
CA PRO A 84 -6.11 13.28 15.55
C PRO A 84 -6.75 14.25 14.54
N LYS A 85 -5.97 14.84 13.64
CA LYS A 85 -6.42 15.81 12.63
C LYS A 85 -6.97 15.17 11.35
N LYS A 86 -6.91 13.84 11.20
CA LYS A 86 -7.42 13.14 10.02
C LYS A 86 -8.78 12.47 10.33
N PRO A 87 -9.72 12.39 9.36
CA PRO A 87 -11.04 11.77 9.58
C PRO A 87 -10.94 10.34 10.12
N HIS A 88 -10.05 9.53 9.51
CA HIS A 88 -9.63 8.25 10.05
C HIS A 88 -8.31 8.42 10.80
N LYS A 89 -8.40 8.40 12.14
CA LYS A 89 -7.26 8.76 12.99
C LYS A 89 -6.17 7.71 13.06
N TRP A 90 -6.47 6.44 12.82
CA TRP A 90 -5.52 5.33 12.93
C TRP A 90 -5.23 4.71 11.56
N GLY A 91 -3.96 4.65 11.16
CA GLY A 91 -3.58 4.04 9.89
C GLY A 91 -2.08 4.05 9.63
N PHE A 92 -1.67 3.62 8.45
CA PHE A 92 -0.30 3.81 7.98
C PHE A 92 -0.15 5.23 7.46
N LYS A 93 0.82 5.97 8.02
CA LYS A 93 1.18 7.30 7.52
C LYS A 93 2.08 7.14 6.30
N VAL A 94 1.72 7.78 5.19
CA VAL A 94 2.52 7.83 3.96
C VAL A 94 2.72 9.29 3.55
N PHE A 95 3.91 9.62 3.06
CA PHE A 95 4.19 10.91 2.44
C PHE A 95 3.90 10.80 0.95
N VAL A 96 3.16 11.75 0.41
CA VAL A 96 2.71 11.76 -0.98
C VAL A 96 3.24 13.03 -1.64
N LEU A 97 3.83 12.88 -2.83
CA LEU A 97 4.16 13.98 -3.73
C LEU A 97 3.09 14.01 -4.83
N SER A 98 2.42 15.14 -4.99
CA SER A 98 1.35 15.29 -5.99
C SER A 98 1.46 16.62 -6.73
N GLY A 99 1.07 16.61 -8.00
CA GLY A 99 0.86 17.81 -8.80
C GLY A 99 -0.34 18.62 -8.34
N VAL A 100 -0.49 19.82 -8.87
CA VAL A 100 -1.59 20.72 -8.54
C VAL A 100 -2.74 20.40 -9.48
N PHE A 101 -3.81 19.80 -8.96
CA PHE A 101 -5.05 19.67 -9.72
C PHE A 101 -5.62 21.08 -9.93
N ARG A 102 -5.50 21.62 -11.15
CA ARG A 102 -6.17 22.88 -11.51
C ARG A 102 -7.68 22.61 -11.52
N ILE A 103 -8.37 23.20 -10.54
CA ILE A 103 -9.83 23.35 -10.54
C ILE A 103 -10.16 24.62 -11.29
#